data_AF-A0A0J1C0Z0-F1
#
_entry.id   AF-A0A0J1C0Z0-F1
#
_cell.length_a   1.000
_cell.length_b   1.000
_cell.length_c   1.000
_cell.angle_alpha   90.00
_cell.angle_beta   90.00
_cell.angle_gamma   90.00
#
_symmetry.space_group_name_H-M   'P 1'
#
loop_
_entity.id
_entity.type
_entity.pdbx_description
1 polymer ?
#
loop_
_entity_poly.entity_id
_entity_poly.type
_entity_poly.pdbx_seq_one_letter_code
_entity_poly.pdbx_strand_id
1 'polypeptide(L)'
;ASFATLQDVSGQIQLYINNQGVGEKVHEAFKHWDMGDILGAEGTLFKPNHGELTVRVNKLQLLSKSLRPLPDKHKGLADQEMKYRQRYV
;
A
#
# COMPACT_ATOMS: atom_id res chain seq x y z
N ALA A 1 0.10 -9.16 -12.91
CA ALA A 1 0.55 -9.10 -11.51
C ALA A 1 0.64 -7.64 -11.11
N SER A 2 0.45 -7.34 -9.83
CA SER A 2 0.46 -5.99 -9.28
C SER A 2 1.51 -5.87 -8.18
N PHE A 3 2.01 -4.65 -8.00
CA PHE A 3 2.95 -4.31 -6.94
C PHE A 3 2.39 -3.18 -6.09
N ALA A 4 2.65 -3.23 -4.79
CA ALA A 4 2.33 -2.17 -3.85
C ALA A 4 3.48 -2.02 -2.85
N THR A 5 3.65 -0.82 -2.31
CA THR A 5 4.54 -0.57 -1.18
C THR A 5 3.69 -0.39 0.06
N LEU A 6 3.90 -1.23 1.05
CA LEU A 6 3.27 -1.10 2.36
C LEU A 6 4.26 -0.41 3.31
N GLN A 7 3.80 0.60 4.03
CA GLN A 7 4.59 1.32 5.01
C GLN A 7 3.98 1.17 6.39
N ASP A 8 4.82 0.87 7.39
CA ASP A 8 4.48 0.94 8.80
C ASP A 8 5.49 1.81 9.57
N VAL A 9 5.45 1.74 10.91
CA VAL A 9 6.37 2.50 11.77
C VAL A 9 7.82 2.06 11.68
N SER A 10 8.08 0.84 11.20
CA SER A 10 9.41 0.24 11.11
C SER A 10 10.07 0.47 9.76
N GLY A 11 9.29 0.64 8.69
CA GLY A 11 9.81 0.91 7.36
C GLY A 11 8.82 0.61 6.24
N GLN A 12 9.38 0.29 5.08
CA GLN A 12 8.62 -0.05 3.88
C GLN A 12 8.95 -1.45 3.40
N ILE A 13 7.94 -2.15 2.87
CA ILE A 13 8.09 -3.46 2.24
C ILE A 13 7.28 -3.53 0.95
N GLN A 14 7.83 -4.22 -0.05
CA GLN A 14 7.15 -4.44 -1.31
C GLN A 14 6.20 -5.64 -1.20
N LEU A 15 5.01 -5.51 -1.77
CA LEU A 15 4.04 -6.57 -1.96
C LEU A 15 4.01 -6.99 -3.43
N TYR A 16 4.04 -8.29 -3.67
CA TYR A 16 3.79 -8.89 -4.97
C TYR A 16 2.45 -9.64 -4.94
N ILE A 17 1.51 -9.17 -5.77
CA ILE A 17 0.11 -9.61 -5.77
C ILE A 17 -0.22 -10.22 -7.14
N ASN A 18 -0.79 -11.42 -7.15
CA ASN A 18 -1.22 -12.09 -8.38
C ASN A 18 -2.47 -12.97 -8.15
N ASN A 19 -3.15 -13.36 -9.24
CA ASN A 19 -4.37 -14.18 -9.17
C ASN A 19 -4.13 -15.53 -8.49
N GLN A 20 -2.96 -16.14 -8.68
CA GLN A 20 -2.63 -17.44 -8.10
C GLN A 20 -2.49 -17.38 -6.57
N GLY A 21 -2.03 -16.24 -6.04
CA GLY A 21 -1.84 -16.03 -4.62
C GLY A 21 -3.13 -15.66 -3.90
N VAL A 22 -3.77 -14.56 -4.32
CA VAL A 22 -4.92 -13.98 -3.59
C VAL A 22 -6.29 -14.31 -4.20
N GLY A 23 -6.32 -14.96 -5.37
CA GLY A 23 -7.53 -15.16 -6.16
C GLY A 23 -7.90 -13.96 -7.02
N GLU A 24 -8.65 -14.21 -8.10
CA GLU A 24 -9.01 -13.19 -9.09
C GLU A 24 -9.87 -12.07 -8.49
N LYS A 25 -10.90 -12.42 -7.72
CA LYS A 25 -11.82 -11.45 -7.09
C LYS A 25 -11.10 -10.44 -6.20
N VAL A 26 -10.15 -10.90 -5.38
CA VAL A 26 -9.39 -10.01 -4.48
C VAL A 26 -8.42 -9.15 -5.28
N HIS A 27 -7.75 -9.74 -6.27
CA HIS A 27 -6.83 -8.98 -7.11
C HIS A 27 -7.56 -7.91 -7.96
N GLU A 28 -8.77 -8.18 -8.42
CA GLU A 28 -9.63 -7.18 -9.07
C GLU A 28 -10.09 -6.08 -8.12
N ALA A 29 -10.50 -6.44 -6.90
CA ALA A 29 -10.85 -5.47 -5.87
C ALA A 29 -9.66 -4.54 -5.55
N PHE A 30 -8.45 -5.10 -5.42
CA PHE A 30 -7.22 -4.36 -5.15
C PHE A 30 -6.93 -3.26 -6.20
N LYS A 31 -7.29 -3.46 -7.46
CA LYS A 31 -7.11 -2.45 -8.52
C LYS A 31 -7.94 -1.16 -8.28
N HIS A 32 -8.92 -1.21 -7.39
CA HIS A 32 -9.77 -0.09 -7.01
C HIS A 32 -9.43 0.45 -5.61
N TRP A 33 -8.32 0.02 -5.03
CA TRP A 33 -7.82 0.54 -3.76
C TRP A 33 -6.89 1.73 -4.00
N ASP A 34 -6.92 2.66 -3.07
CA ASP A 34 -6.34 3.99 -3.23
C ASP A 34 -5.07 4.13 -2.39
N MET A 35 -4.22 5.07 -2.79
CA MET A 35 -3.05 5.42 -1.99
C MET A 35 -3.50 6.01 -0.65
N GLY A 36 -3.01 5.42 0.45
CA GLY A 36 -3.42 5.78 1.81
C GLY A 36 -4.39 4.79 2.45
N ASP A 37 -4.94 3.84 1.69
CA ASP A 37 -5.69 2.72 2.26
C ASP A 37 -4.81 1.90 3.22
N ILE A 38 -5.38 1.48 4.35
CA ILE A 38 -4.70 0.62 5.31
C ILE A 38 -4.99 -0.83 4.96
N LEU A 39 -3.93 -1.58 4.69
CA LEU A 39 -4.00 -2.95 4.18
C LEU A 39 -3.35 -3.92 5.17
N GLY A 40 -3.95 -5.11 5.27
CA GLY A 40 -3.33 -6.30 5.86
C GLY A 40 -2.90 -7.24 4.75
N ALA A 41 -1.66 -7.70 4.79
CA ALA A 41 -1.11 -8.65 3.84
C ALA A 41 -0.40 -9.79 4.56
N GLU A 42 -0.64 -11.02 4.13
CA GLU A 42 0.05 -12.22 4.59
C GLU A 42 0.65 -12.95 3.39
N GLY A 43 1.79 -13.62 3.59
CA GLY A 43 2.48 -14.29 2.50
C GLY A 43 3.89 -14.74 2.83
N THR A 44 4.61 -15.14 1.79
CA THR A 44 5.99 -15.63 1.91
C THR A 44 6.98 -14.56 1.50
N LEU A 45 7.98 -14.33 2.34
CA LEU A 45 9.11 -13.44 2.05
C LEU A 45 10.01 -14.05 0.98
N PHE A 46 10.37 -13.25 -0.02
CA PHE A 46 11.35 -13.61 -1.04
C PHE A 46 12.11 -12.38 -1.52
N LYS A 47 13.29 -12.61 -2.12
CA LYS A 47 14.07 -11.55 -2.74
C LYS A 47 14.29 -11.89 -4.23
N PRO A 48 13.78 -11.08 -5.17
CA PRO A 48 14.05 -11.27 -6.60
C PRO A 48 15.53 -11.03 -6.91
N ASN A 49 16.04 -11.61 -8.00
CA ASN A 49 17.45 -11.48 -8.41
C ASN A 49 17.95 -10.02 -8.55
N HIS A 50 17.05 -9.10 -8.91
CA HIS A 50 17.35 -7.66 -9.05
C HIS A 50 16.43 -6.79 -8.19
N GLY A 51 15.75 -7.36 -7.19
CA GLY A 51 14.65 -6.70 -6.49
C GLY A 51 14.91 -6.47 -5.01
N GLU A 52 14.04 -5.64 -4.45
CA GLU A 52 13.95 -5.39 -3.01
C GLU A 52 13.26 -6.57 -2.31
N LEU A 53 13.39 -6.62 -0.98
CA LEU A 53 12.73 -7.64 -0.16
C LEU A 53 11.21 -7.53 -0.34
N THR A 54 10.58 -8.62 -0.76
CA THR A 54 9.18 -8.62 -1.21
C THR A 54 8.38 -9.71 -0.52
N VAL A 55 7.13 -9.43 -0.19
CA VAL A 55 6.15 -10.45 0.24
C VAL A 55 5.37 -10.93 -0.97
N ARG A 56 5.45 -12.23 -1.28
CA ARG A 56 4.52 -12.89 -2.21
C ARG A 56 3.20 -13.13 -1.47
N VAL A 57 2.20 -12.31 -1.78
CA VAL A 57 0.95 -12.25 -1.01
C VAL A 57 0.04 -13.43 -1.34
N ASN A 58 -0.41 -14.14 -0.32
CA ASN A 58 -1.43 -15.21 -0.44
C ASN A 58 -2.78 -14.78 0.15
N LYS A 59 -2.80 -13.75 1.01
CA LYS A 59 -4.01 -13.16 1.56
C LYS A 59 -3.83 -11.66 1.66
N LEU A 60 -4.80 -10.92 1.12
CA LEU A 60 -4.81 -9.47 1.10
C LEU A 60 -6.17 -8.97 1.57
N GLN A 61 -6.16 -8.04 2.51
CA GLN A 61 -7.37 -7.48 3.10
C GLN A 61 -7.26 -5.96 3.23
N LEU A 62 -8.31 -5.28 2.81
CA LEU A 62 -8.50 -3.87 3.11
C LEU A 62 -9.03 -3.74 4.54
N LEU A 63 -8.26 -3.09 5.39
CA LEU A 63 -8.61 -2.86 6.80
C LEU A 63 -9.35 -1.55 6.99
N SER A 64 -8.94 -0.49 6.27
CA SER A 64 -9.60 0.81 6.30
C SER A 64 -9.39 1.56 4.99
N LYS A 65 -10.45 2.16 4.43
CA LYS A 65 -10.38 3.03 3.26
C LYS A 65 -9.94 4.44 3.65
N SER A 66 -9.02 5.03 2.90
CA SER A 66 -8.76 6.46 2.95
C SER A 66 -9.79 7.19 2.09
N LEU A 67 -10.78 7.82 2.73
CA LEU A 67 -11.83 8.59 2.06
C LEU A 67 -11.38 9.99 1.61
N ARG A 68 -10.17 10.40 2.01
CA ARG A 68 -9.56 11.65 1.59
C ARG A 68 -8.29 11.32 0.79
N PRO A 69 -8.12 11.91 -0.39
CA PRO A 69 -6.88 11.73 -1.13
C PRO A 69 -5.72 12.29 -0.31
N LEU A 70 -4.61 11.57 -0.27
CA LEU A 70 -3.37 12.10 0.26
C LEU A 70 -2.98 13.37 -0.53
N PRO A 71 -2.38 14.37 0.13
CA PRO A 71 -1.86 15.54 -0.56
C PRO A 71 -0.90 15.11 -1.67
N ASP A 72 -0.94 15.83 -2.78
CA ASP A 72 -0.11 15.56 -3.95
C ASP A 72 1.38 15.45 -3.55
N LYS A 73 1.98 14.28 -3.84
CA LYS A 73 3.39 13.96 -3.55
C LYS A 73 4.37 14.99 -4.11
N HIS A 74 3.99 15.72 -5.16
CA HIS A 74 4.88 16.66 -5.86
C HIS A 74 4.77 18.11 -5.38
N LYS A 75 3.64 18.51 -4.80
CA LYS A 75 3.45 19.89 -4.31
C LYS A 75 3.59 20.02 -2.80
N GLY A 76 3.47 18.92 -2.07
CA GLY A 76 3.58 18.88 -0.60
C GLY A 76 2.53 19.76 0.10
N LEU A 77 2.38 19.59 1.42
CA LEU A 77 1.80 20.65 2.24
C LEU A 77 2.82 21.78 2.37
N ALA A 78 2.84 22.69 1.39
CA ALA A 78 3.64 23.91 1.47
C ALA A 78 3.11 24.88 2.54
N ASP A 79 1.81 24.79 2.87
CA ASP A 79 1.15 25.67 3.81
C ASP A 79 1.31 25.20 5.27
N GLN A 80 2.08 25.98 6.05
CA GLN A 80 2.33 25.73 7.47
C GLN A 80 1.04 25.63 8.29
N GLU A 81 0.00 26.42 7.99
CA GLU A 81 -1.23 26.42 8.78
C GLU A 81 -2.02 25.11 8.59
N MET A 82 -2.07 24.61 7.36
CA MET A 82 -2.69 23.32 7.07
C MET A 82 -1.96 22.15 7.75
N LYS A 83 -0.62 22.21 7.84
CA LYS A 83 0.20 21.20 8.53
C LYS A 83 -0.08 21.15 10.03
N TYR A 84 -0.35 22.30 10.65
CA TYR A 84 -0.77 22.36 12.06
C TYR A 84 -2.21 21.89 12.28
N ARG A 85 -3.14 22.16 11.34
CA ARG A 85 -4.56 21.75 11.45
C ARG A 85 -4.81 20.28 11.08
N GLN A 86 -4.00 19.70 10.19
CA GLN A 86 -4.12 18.31 9.74
C GLN A 86 -2.87 17.50 10.11
N ARG A 87 -2.54 17.47 11.41
CA ARG A 87 -1.33 16.81 11.95
C ARG A 87 -1.18 15.33 11.57
N TYR A 88 -2.26 14.67 11.15
CA TYR A 88 -2.29 13.27 10.73
C TYR A 88 -1.98 13.05 9.24
N VAL A 89 -1.62 14.11 8.50
CA VAL A 89 -1.37 14.12 7.05
C VAL A 89 0.10 14.39 6.76
#